data_AF-A0A956WTR6-F1
#
_entry.id   AF-A0A956WTR6-F1
#
_cell.length_a   1.000
_cell.length_b   1.000
_cell.length_c   1.000
_cell.angle_alpha   90.00
_cell.angle_beta   90.00
_cell.angle_gamma   90.00
#
_symmetry.space_group_name_H-M   'P 1'
#
loop_
_entity.id
_entity.type
_entity.pdbx_description
1 polymer ?
#
loop_
_entity_poly.entity_id
_entity_poly.type
_entity_poly.pdbx_seq_one_letter_code
_entity_poly.pdbx_strand_id
1 'polypeptide(L)'
;MFSQDHMQELVTYQGNGSGVVSIYLDTDSTRQSVEAIKLTARGLLKEVQPQNDKEAQTIERYLDLSYDWTKPGLALFCAKGGDFFRAYGSPVAFRNRIRLSSQPYIKPLTHLLDHYAHFGVIMVDRVGGKFYEYHLGELQANDSFNGEVVRRIKDGGGSSAVGRRGGGTSGPSGGRHEDEVAARNMRDCAAAANQFFATRPIRRLFLGGTSENVAQFRDMLPKQLQSCLVGSFPMDIDAGEPEVRQRALSLLQDVNAEREAKLVERMITLTAQGANAVTGLDDVLQAISDQRVETLIISDGYRAPGYRHDASGFLVANLARSPLAEAELVEVADIVETAVSQTVSLGGHVEVISDSSDLEDVGRIGAILRY
;
A
#
# COMPACT_ATOMS: atom_id res chain seq x y z
N MET A 1 -6.50 0.31 14.73
CA MET A 1 -5.77 0.33 13.43
C MET A 1 -5.92 -1.05 12.80
N PHE A 2 -6.10 -1.14 11.49
CA PHE A 2 -6.19 -2.44 10.80
C PHE A 2 -4.84 -3.17 10.84
N SER A 3 -4.84 -4.50 10.95
CA SER A 3 -3.63 -5.32 11.11
C SER A 3 -3.81 -6.69 10.45
N GLN A 4 -2.73 -7.47 10.35
CA GLN A 4 -2.75 -8.81 9.77
C GLN A 4 -3.66 -9.77 10.55
N ASP A 5 -3.74 -9.65 11.88
CA ASP A 5 -4.64 -10.45 12.71
C ASP A 5 -6.12 -10.20 12.37
N HIS A 6 -6.48 -8.93 12.14
CA HIS A 6 -7.83 -8.57 11.68
C HIS A 6 -8.14 -9.13 10.29
N MET A 7 -7.14 -9.20 9.41
CA MET A 7 -7.31 -9.85 8.11
C MET A 7 -7.63 -11.35 8.27
N GLN A 8 -6.90 -12.04 9.14
CA GLN A 8 -7.10 -13.46 9.38
C GLN A 8 -8.46 -13.76 10.02
N GLU A 9 -8.95 -12.88 10.90
CA GLU A 9 -10.32 -12.94 11.42
C GLU A 9 -11.36 -12.83 10.29
N LEU A 10 -11.18 -11.88 9.37
CA LEU A 10 -12.12 -11.69 8.25
C LEU A 10 -12.11 -12.87 7.28
N VAL A 11 -10.94 -13.45 6.98
CA VAL A 11 -10.81 -14.63 6.10
C VAL A 11 -11.49 -15.87 6.70
N THR A 12 -11.39 -16.05 8.03
CA THR A 12 -11.92 -17.23 8.72
C THR A 12 -13.42 -17.13 9.00
N TYR A 13 -14.01 -15.93 8.91
CA TYR A 13 -15.43 -15.74 9.17
C TYR A 13 -16.32 -16.27 8.03
N GLN A 14 -17.27 -17.13 8.38
CA GLN A 14 -18.32 -17.60 7.48
C GLN A 14 -19.68 -17.09 7.94
N GLY A 15 -20.41 -16.42 7.06
CA GLY A 15 -21.70 -15.79 7.34
C GLY A 15 -22.86 -16.78 7.58
N ASN A 16 -22.63 -18.10 7.48
CA ASN A 16 -23.60 -19.17 7.73
C ASN A 16 -25.03 -18.87 7.24
N GLY A 17 -25.17 -18.53 5.95
CA GLY A 17 -26.45 -18.42 5.26
C GLY A 17 -27.08 -17.01 5.20
N SER A 18 -26.78 -16.09 6.13
CA SER A 18 -27.30 -14.70 6.06
C SER A 18 -26.46 -13.78 5.15
N GLY A 19 -25.27 -14.23 4.76
CA GLY A 19 -24.31 -13.38 4.06
C GLY A 19 -23.69 -12.31 4.95
N VAL A 20 -22.67 -11.64 4.42
CA VAL A 20 -21.90 -10.57 5.03
C VAL A 20 -21.98 -9.37 4.10
N VAL A 21 -22.47 -8.24 4.62
CA VAL A 21 -22.45 -6.95 3.94
C VAL A 21 -21.08 -6.33 4.20
N SER A 22 -20.32 -6.13 3.13
CA SER A 22 -19.01 -5.46 3.15
C SER A 22 -19.12 -4.15 2.38
N ILE A 23 -18.86 -3.03 3.03
CA ILE A 23 -18.93 -1.68 2.44
C ILE A 23 -17.57 -0.99 2.56
N TYR A 24 -17.17 -0.34 1.47
CA TYR A 24 -15.96 0.46 1.38
C TYR A 24 -16.35 1.84 0.89
N LEU A 25 -15.87 2.87 1.59
CA LEU A 25 -16.23 4.26 1.32
C LEU A 25 -14.99 5.14 1.21
N ASP A 26 -15.09 6.09 0.28
CA ASP A 26 -14.31 7.32 0.27
C ASP A 26 -14.98 8.27 1.27
N THR A 27 -14.31 8.49 2.39
CA THR A 27 -14.75 9.37 3.47
C THR A 27 -13.90 10.62 3.57
N ASP A 28 -13.17 10.98 2.51
CA ASP A 28 -12.32 12.15 2.46
C ASP A 28 -13.15 13.44 2.51
N SER A 29 -13.28 13.98 3.73
CA SER A 29 -14.00 15.21 4.03
C SER A 29 -13.38 16.46 3.40
N THR A 30 -12.15 16.36 2.87
CA THR A 30 -11.52 17.46 2.11
C THR A 30 -12.02 17.51 0.67
N ARG A 31 -12.50 16.38 0.12
CA ARG A 31 -13.01 16.28 -1.25
C ARG A 31 -14.52 16.46 -1.32
N GLN A 32 -15.25 15.94 -0.34
CA GLN A 32 -16.71 15.95 -0.31
C GLN A 32 -17.23 16.29 1.08
N SER A 33 -18.42 16.91 1.15
CA SER A 33 -19.07 17.15 2.45
C SER A 33 -19.52 15.83 3.07
N VAL A 34 -19.56 15.79 4.40
CA VAL A 34 -20.04 14.61 5.16
C VAL A 34 -21.45 14.19 4.74
N GLU A 35 -22.33 15.16 4.44
CA GLU A 35 -23.69 14.88 3.97
C GLU A 35 -23.71 14.18 2.60
N ALA A 36 -22.82 14.58 1.68
CA ALA A 36 -22.69 13.93 0.38
C ALA A 36 -22.16 12.50 0.51
N ILE A 37 -21.18 12.28 1.39
CA ILE A 37 -20.65 10.93 1.65
C ILE A 37 -21.73 10.02 2.25
N LYS A 38 -22.49 10.53 3.24
CA LYS A 38 -23.65 9.82 3.81
C LYS A 38 -24.70 9.50 2.76
N LEU A 39 -24.97 10.42 1.83
CA LEU A 39 -25.89 10.17 0.72
C LEU A 39 -25.40 9.05 -0.19
N THR A 40 -24.11 9.04 -0.55
CA THR A 40 -23.50 7.96 -1.33
C THR A 40 -23.58 6.62 -0.59
N ALA A 41 -23.29 6.60 0.71
CA ALA A 41 -23.41 5.39 1.53
C ALA A 41 -24.85 4.85 1.56
N ARG A 42 -25.86 5.73 1.75
CA ARG A 42 -27.28 5.35 1.69
C ARG A 42 -27.68 4.83 0.30
N GLY A 43 -27.13 5.43 -0.77
CA GLY A 43 -27.31 4.95 -2.14
C GLY A 43 -26.85 3.51 -2.31
N LEU A 44 -25.64 3.20 -1.83
CA LEU A 44 -25.08 1.85 -1.86
C LEU A 44 -25.89 0.87 -0.99
N LEU A 45 -26.29 1.26 0.23
CA LEU A 45 -27.04 0.38 1.12
C LEU A 45 -28.41 -0.05 0.56
N LYS A 46 -29.04 0.79 -0.26
CA LYS A 46 -30.28 0.44 -0.97
C LYS A 46 -30.13 -0.73 -1.94
N GLU A 47 -28.92 -1.01 -2.44
CA GLU A 47 -28.67 -2.16 -3.32
C GLU A 47 -28.81 -3.50 -2.58
N VAL A 48 -28.68 -3.50 -1.24
CA VAL A 48 -28.65 -4.71 -0.40
C VAL A 48 -29.87 -4.83 0.53
N GLN A 49 -30.59 -3.74 0.74
CA GLN A 49 -31.80 -3.67 1.57
C GLN A 49 -32.89 -4.72 1.26
N PRO A 50 -33.11 -5.21 0.01
CA PRO A 50 -34.14 -6.22 -0.23
C PRO A 50 -33.90 -7.54 0.51
N GLN A 51 -32.64 -7.85 0.85
CA GLN A 51 -32.24 -9.12 1.46
C GLN A 51 -31.64 -8.95 2.87
N ASN A 52 -31.12 -7.77 3.22
CA ASN A 52 -30.37 -7.51 4.45
C ASN A 52 -30.69 -6.13 5.07
N ASP A 53 -31.96 -5.85 5.31
CA ASP A 53 -32.44 -4.56 5.85
C ASP A 53 -31.90 -4.28 7.28
N LYS A 54 -31.79 -5.31 8.13
CA LYS A 54 -31.26 -5.14 9.50
C LYS A 54 -29.80 -4.71 9.49
N GLU A 55 -28.98 -5.32 8.65
CA GLU A 55 -27.58 -5.00 8.45
C GLU A 55 -27.44 -3.56 7.93
N ALA A 56 -28.24 -3.18 6.93
CA ALA A 56 -28.23 -1.84 6.36
C ALA A 56 -28.57 -0.77 7.42
N GLN A 57 -29.61 -0.97 8.23
CA GLN A 57 -29.99 -0.04 9.30
C GLN A 57 -28.90 0.09 10.38
N THR A 58 -28.24 -1.02 10.73
CA THR A 58 -27.11 -1.00 11.68
C THR A 58 -25.95 -0.18 11.12
N ILE A 59 -25.64 -0.31 9.84
CA ILE A 59 -24.59 0.48 9.16
C ILE A 59 -24.96 1.96 9.11
N GLU A 60 -26.19 2.31 8.70
CA GLU A 60 -26.65 3.71 8.66
C GLU A 60 -26.57 4.37 10.04
N ARG A 61 -27.02 3.65 11.09
CA ARG A 61 -26.95 4.14 12.46
C ARG A 61 -25.52 4.41 12.90
N TYR A 62 -24.58 3.54 12.54
CA TYR A 62 -23.16 3.74 12.87
C TYR A 62 -22.58 4.99 12.16
N LEU A 63 -22.86 5.14 10.87
CA LEU A 63 -22.41 6.31 10.09
C LEU A 63 -23.00 7.62 10.61
N ASP A 64 -24.22 7.58 11.15
CA ASP A 64 -24.89 8.77 11.68
C ASP A 64 -24.46 9.15 13.10
N LEU A 65 -24.19 8.16 13.97
CA LEU A 65 -23.99 8.39 15.40
C LEU A 65 -22.56 8.20 15.91
N SER A 66 -21.73 7.42 15.23
CA SER A 66 -20.50 6.90 15.84
C SER A 66 -19.25 6.98 14.96
N TYR A 67 -19.41 7.19 13.65
CA TYR A 67 -18.26 7.26 12.77
C TYR A 67 -17.52 8.61 12.88
N ASP A 68 -16.20 8.53 13.01
CA ASP A 68 -15.31 9.67 12.99
C ASP A 68 -14.90 10.02 11.55
N TRP A 69 -15.36 11.18 11.07
CA TRP A 69 -15.16 11.69 9.71
C TRP A 69 -13.76 12.31 9.48
N THR A 70 -12.84 12.14 10.44
CA THR A 70 -11.45 12.58 10.30
C THR A 70 -10.64 11.70 9.34
N LYS A 71 -11.05 10.45 9.12
CA LYS A 71 -10.34 9.50 8.28
C LYS A 71 -10.88 9.50 6.85
N PRO A 72 -10.02 9.51 5.82
CA PRO A 72 -10.42 9.58 4.42
C PRO A 72 -10.95 8.26 3.83
N GLY A 73 -10.79 7.12 4.51
CA GLY A 73 -11.40 5.86 4.08
C GLY A 73 -12.10 5.10 5.21
N LEU A 74 -13.12 4.32 4.85
CA LEU A 74 -13.82 3.40 5.74
C LEU A 74 -14.05 2.05 5.08
N ALA A 75 -13.66 0.97 5.76
CA ALA A 75 -14.06 -0.40 5.45
C ALA A 75 -14.93 -0.94 6.60
N LEU A 76 -16.09 -1.51 6.28
CA LEU A 76 -17.06 -1.93 7.29
C LEU A 76 -17.71 -3.25 6.88
N PHE A 77 -17.80 -4.17 7.83
CA PHE A 77 -18.37 -5.51 7.67
C PHE A 77 -19.49 -5.72 8.68
N CYS A 78 -20.65 -6.16 8.18
CA CYS A 78 -21.83 -6.40 8.99
C CYS A 78 -22.47 -7.74 8.58
N ALA A 79 -22.77 -8.60 9.55
CA ALA A 79 -23.54 -9.82 9.33
C ALA A 79 -24.46 -10.11 10.53
N LYS A 80 -25.50 -10.92 10.29
CA LYS A 80 -26.49 -11.37 11.30
C LYS A 80 -27.10 -10.21 12.08
N GLY A 81 -27.52 -9.16 11.38
CA GLY A 81 -28.13 -7.98 11.97
C GLY A 81 -27.22 -7.14 12.87
N GLY A 82 -25.91 -7.40 12.88
CA GLY A 82 -24.92 -6.66 13.67
C GLY A 82 -24.17 -7.47 14.72
N ASP A 83 -24.48 -8.77 14.89
CA ASP A 83 -23.71 -9.65 15.79
C ASP A 83 -22.23 -9.72 15.39
N PHE A 84 -21.97 -9.70 14.08
CA PHE A 84 -20.65 -9.47 13.54
C PHE A 84 -20.61 -8.07 12.92
N PHE A 85 -19.97 -7.13 13.63
CA PHE A 85 -19.77 -5.77 13.17
C PHE A 85 -18.30 -5.38 13.33
N ARG A 86 -17.65 -5.00 12.24
CA ARG A 86 -16.27 -4.52 12.22
C ARG A 86 -16.19 -3.27 11.37
N ALA A 87 -15.62 -2.20 11.90
CA ALA A 87 -15.40 -0.95 11.20
C ALA A 87 -13.93 -0.54 11.33
N TYR A 88 -13.30 -0.30 10.19
CA TYR A 88 -11.89 0.06 10.09
C TYR A 88 -11.76 1.36 9.31
N GLY A 89 -11.41 2.43 10.02
CA GLY A 89 -11.02 3.68 9.39
C GLY A 89 -9.59 3.60 8.82
N SER A 90 -9.43 4.08 7.59
CA SER A 90 -8.20 4.07 6.82
C SER A 90 -7.74 5.51 6.53
N PRO A 91 -6.44 5.79 6.59
CA PRO A 91 -5.84 7.07 6.14
C PRO A 91 -5.76 7.19 4.61
N VAL A 92 -6.19 6.16 3.88
CA VAL A 92 -6.33 6.17 2.41
C VAL A 92 -7.79 5.94 2.06
N ALA A 93 -8.33 6.77 1.17
CA ALA A 93 -9.68 6.65 0.65
C ALA A 93 -9.85 5.36 -0.16
N PHE A 94 -10.99 4.69 0.00
CA PHE A 94 -11.36 3.54 -0.82
C PHE A 94 -12.29 3.97 -1.96
N ARG A 95 -12.28 3.24 -3.06
CA ARG A 95 -13.33 3.38 -4.08
C ARG A 95 -14.67 2.93 -3.48
N ASN A 96 -15.67 3.82 -3.49
CA ASN A 96 -17.03 3.56 -3.01
C ASN A 96 -17.60 2.27 -3.61
N ARG A 97 -17.89 1.26 -2.78
CA ARG A 97 -18.50 -0.01 -3.21
C ARG A 97 -19.16 -0.74 -2.06
N ILE A 98 -20.17 -1.55 -2.39
CA ILE A 98 -20.84 -2.46 -1.47
C ILE A 98 -20.90 -3.87 -2.04
N ARG A 99 -20.81 -4.87 -1.16
CA ARG A 99 -20.73 -6.28 -1.51
C ARG A 99 -21.52 -7.12 -0.52
N LEU A 100 -22.30 -8.05 -1.05
CA LEU A 100 -22.96 -9.09 -0.28
C LEU A 100 -22.39 -10.44 -0.72
N SER A 101 -21.83 -11.18 0.22
CA SER A 101 -21.19 -12.48 -0.04
C SER A 101 -21.29 -13.37 1.19
N SER A 102 -21.06 -14.68 1.03
CA SER A 102 -21.05 -15.61 2.18
C SER A 102 -19.87 -15.37 3.14
N GLN A 103 -18.81 -14.70 2.67
CA GLN A 103 -17.63 -14.31 3.42
C GLN A 103 -17.40 -12.79 3.29
N PRO A 104 -16.66 -12.15 4.21
CA PRO A 104 -16.27 -10.75 4.09
C PRO A 104 -15.48 -10.48 2.78
N TYR A 105 -15.82 -9.40 2.08
CA TYR A 105 -15.10 -8.99 0.87
C TYR A 105 -13.80 -8.29 1.23
N ILE A 106 -12.64 -8.94 1.11
CA ILE A 106 -11.37 -8.46 1.68
C ILE A 106 -10.40 -7.85 0.66
N LYS A 107 -10.66 -7.99 -0.65
CA LYS A 107 -9.76 -7.52 -1.73
C LYS A 107 -9.22 -6.08 -1.55
N PRO A 108 -10.04 -5.07 -1.17
CA PRO A 108 -9.51 -3.71 -1.02
C PRO A 108 -8.60 -3.55 0.21
N LEU A 109 -8.76 -4.39 1.24
CA LEU A 109 -7.91 -4.38 2.43
C LEU A 109 -6.59 -5.11 2.20
N THR A 110 -6.56 -6.17 1.39
CA THR A 110 -5.30 -6.82 1.01
C THR A 110 -4.42 -5.83 0.23
N HIS A 111 -5.01 -5.15 -0.75
CA HIS A 111 -4.35 -4.07 -1.48
C HIS A 111 -3.82 -2.96 -0.57
N LEU A 112 -4.60 -2.53 0.44
CA LEU A 112 -4.15 -1.53 1.41
C LEU A 112 -2.93 -2.03 2.22
N LEU A 113 -2.98 -3.26 2.73
CA LEU A 113 -1.88 -3.84 3.52
C LEU A 113 -0.62 -4.01 2.69
N ASP A 114 -0.72 -4.41 1.42
CA ASP A 114 0.44 -4.66 0.57
C ASP A 114 1.08 -3.36 0.10
N HIS A 115 0.27 -2.35 -0.25
CA HIS A 115 0.75 -1.12 -0.89
C HIS A 115 1.12 -0.02 0.09
N TYR A 116 0.43 0.05 1.24
CA TYR A 116 0.63 1.08 2.26
C TYR A 116 1.24 0.51 3.55
N ALA A 117 1.89 -0.66 3.48
CA ALA A 117 2.65 -1.25 4.58
C ALA A 117 3.71 -0.28 5.15
N HIS A 118 4.38 -0.69 6.23
CA HIS A 118 5.46 0.06 6.88
C HIS A 118 6.48 0.67 5.89
N PHE A 119 6.52 2.00 5.82
CA PHE A 119 7.50 2.75 5.06
C PHE A 119 8.12 3.87 5.89
N GLY A 120 9.39 4.15 5.64
CA GLY A 120 10.14 5.23 6.27
C GLY A 120 10.35 6.41 5.32
N VAL A 121 10.46 7.60 5.89
CA VAL A 121 10.91 8.79 5.17
C VAL A 121 12.05 9.43 5.95
N ILE A 122 13.15 9.74 5.27
CA ILE A 122 14.26 10.51 5.84
C ILE A 122 14.37 11.82 5.06
N MET A 123 14.11 12.93 5.75
CA MET A 123 14.42 14.27 5.28
C MET A 123 15.87 14.57 5.65
N VAL A 124 16.69 14.99 4.68
CA VAL A 124 18.12 15.26 4.89
C VAL A 124 18.54 16.62 4.36
N ASP A 125 19.37 17.30 5.14
CA ASP A 125 20.10 18.50 4.75
C ASP A 125 21.56 18.44 5.25
N ARG A 126 22.37 19.46 4.94
CA ARG A 126 23.79 19.57 5.34
C ARG A 126 23.99 19.69 6.85
N VAL A 127 22.97 20.15 7.58
CA VAL A 127 23.05 20.36 9.05
C VAL A 127 22.43 19.20 9.82
N GLY A 128 21.39 18.55 9.31
CA GLY A 128 20.65 17.55 10.06
C GLY A 128 19.67 16.75 9.21
N GLY A 129 18.79 16.01 9.88
CA GLY A 129 17.76 15.23 9.24
C GLY A 129 16.56 14.96 10.15
N LYS A 130 15.42 14.67 9.53
CA LYS A 130 14.18 14.26 10.22
C LYS A 130 13.80 12.87 9.73
N PHE A 131 13.42 12.00 10.64
CA PHE A 131 13.05 10.63 10.38
C PHE A 131 11.58 10.43 10.69
N TYR A 132 10.86 9.81 9.78
CA TYR A 132 9.44 9.50 9.93
C TYR A 132 9.20 8.04 9.64
N GLU A 133 8.45 7.39 10.51
CA GLU A 133 7.91 6.05 10.30
C GLU A 133 6.41 6.17 10.02
N TYR A 134 5.98 5.63 8.89
CA TYR A 134 4.59 5.55 8.50
C TYR A 134 4.13 4.10 8.45
N HIS A 135 2.91 3.86 8.91
CA HIS A 135 2.21 2.58 8.76
C HIS A 135 0.80 2.85 8.27
N LEU A 136 0.41 2.19 7.17
CA LEU A 136 -0.84 2.44 6.45
C LEU A 136 -1.00 3.87 5.94
N GLY A 137 0.02 4.73 6.02
CA GLY A 137 -0.07 6.16 5.73
C GLY A 137 -0.33 7.04 6.97
N GLU A 138 -0.36 6.47 8.17
CA GLU A 138 -0.37 7.23 9.43
C GLU A 138 1.03 7.30 10.03
N LEU A 139 1.41 8.47 10.56
CA LEU A 139 2.66 8.64 11.29
C LEU A 139 2.63 7.81 12.57
N GLN A 140 3.59 6.90 12.71
CA GLN A 140 3.76 6.07 13.91
C GLN A 140 4.77 6.68 14.87
N ALA A 141 5.89 7.14 14.33
CA ALA A 141 6.96 7.75 15.09
C ALA A 141 7.70 8.76 14.23
N ASN A 142 8.24 9.79 14.89
CA ASN A 142 9.19 10.70 14.29
C ASN A 142 10.38 10.90 15.22
N ASP A 143 11.50 11.29 14.64
CA ASP A 143 12.70 11.71 15.37
C ASP A 143 13.48 12.70 14.50
N SER A 144 14.44 13.40 15.09
CA SER A 144 15.28 14.36 14.38
C SER A 144 16.71 14.33 14.88
N PHE A 145 17.64 14.45 13.94
CA PHE A 145 19.04 14.65 14.22
C PHE A 145 19.45 16.08 13.81
N ASN A 146 20.01 16.82 14.77
CA ASN A 146 20.58 18.14 14.51
C ASN A 146 22.09 18.07 14.73
N GLY A 147 22.85 18.19 13.64
CA GLY A 147 24.29 18.26 13.66
C GLY A 147 24.82 19.67 13.96
N GLU A 148 26.13 19.83 13.80
CA GLU A 148 26.79 21.11 14.04
C GLU A 148 26.45 22.10 12.92
N VAL A 149 26.13 23.36 13.27
CA VAL A 149 25.80 24.38 12.26
C VAL A 149 27.00 24.64 11.37
N VAL A 150 26.86 24.38 10.06
CA VAL A 150 27.89 24.69 9.06
C VAL A 150 27.97 26.20 8.90
N ARG A 151 28.88 26.84 9.66
CA ARG A 151 29.15 28.26 9.54
C ARG A 151 30.06 28.52 8.35
N ARG A 152 29.58 29.32 7.40
CA ARG A 152 30.39 29.76 6.28
C ARG A 152 31.53 30.64 6.80
N ILE A 153 32.77 30.16 6.74
CA ILE A 153 33.92 31.00 7.07
C ILE A 153 34.15 31.85 5.83
N LYS A 154 33.68 33.09 5.88
CA LYS A 154 34.02 34.09 4.86
C LYS A 154 35.54 34.24 4.93
N ASP A 155 36.25 33.80 3.90
CA ASP A 155 37.66 34.14 3.70
C ASP A 155 37.76 35.66 3.53
N GLY A 156 37.88 36.35 4.66
CA GLY A 156 38.12 37.77 4.74
C GLY A 156 39.54 38.04 4.29
N GLY A 157 39.72 38.27 2.98
CA GLY A 157 40.87 38.98 2.46
C GLY A 157 40.98 40.34 3.14
N GLY A 158 42.05 40.54 3.91
CA GLY A 158 42.25 41.80 4.63
C GLY A 158 43.36 41.78 5.69
N SER A 159 44.52 41.20 5.39
CA SER A 159 45.73 41.66 6.08
C SER A 159 46.03 43.08 5.63
N SER A 160 45.46 44.06 6.30
CA SER A 160 45.91 45.46 6.27
C SER A 160 47.23 45.59 7.05
N ALA A 161 48.25 44.82 6.64
CA ALA A 161 49.64 45.08 7.00
C ALA A 161 50.32 45.56 5.72
N VAL A 162 50.35 46.89 5.58
CA VAL A 162 51.09 47.60 4.54
C VAL A 162 52.52 47.06 4.51
N GLY A 163 52.89 46.34 3.43
CA GLY A 163 54.30 46.07 3.13
C GLY A 163 54.70 44.65 2.68
N ARG A 164 53.84 43.63 2.70
CA ARG A 164 54.24 42.30 2.20
C ARG A 164 53.88 42.08 0.73
N ARG A 165 54.84 42.37 -0.16
CA ARG A 165 54.92 41.77 -1.49
C ARG A 165 55.19 40.27 -1.33
N GLY A 166 54.16 39.46 -1.52
CA GLY A 166 54.26 38.02 -1.56
C GLY A 166 52.99 37.42 -2.14
N GLY A 167 52.94 37.27 -3.46
CA GLY A 167 51.95 36.40 -4.10
C GLY A 167 52.21 34.96 -3.63
N GLY A 168 51.27 34.41 -2.89
CA GLY A 168 51.37 33.07 -2.31
C GLY A 168 49.99 32.54 -1.98
N THR A 169 49.39 31.86 -2.96
CA THR A 169 48.39 30.79 -2.78
C THR A 169 47.36 30.98 -1.65
N SER A 170 46.30 31.73 -1.95
CA SER A 170 45.00 31.57 -1.29
C SER A 170 44.45 30.19 -1.68
N GLY A 171 44.80 29.15 -0.92
CA GLY A 171 44.30 27.79 -1.13
C GLY A 171 42.82 27.65 -0.75
N PRO A 172 42.12 26.61 -1.24
CA PRO A 172 40.68 26.38 -1.07
C PRO A 172 40.32 25.85 0.35
N SER A 173 40.85 26.47 1.40
CA SER A 173 40.77 25.91 2.76
C SER A 173 39.43 26.14 3.47
N GLY A 174 38.71 27.22 3.18
CA GLY A 174 37.39 27.50 3.79
C GLY A 174 36.32 26.49 3.38
N GLY A 175 36.20 26.20 2.07
CA GLY A 175 35.22 25.23 1.56
C GLY A 175 35.47 23.79 2.01
N ARG A 176 36.74 23.38 2.16
CA ARG A 176 37.09 22.02 2.60
C ARG A 176 36.65 21.73 4.03
N HIS A 177 36.75 22.70 4.93
CA HIS A 177 36.31 22.53 6.31
C HIS A 177 34.78 22.50 6.41
N GLU A 178 34.09 23.33 5.62
CA GLU A 178 32.62 23.34 5.52
C GLU A 178 32.07 22.00 5.01
N ASP A 179 32.68 21.46 3.94
CA ASP A 179 32.31 20.16 3.37
C ASP A 179 32.62 19.00 4.33
N GLU A 180 33.70 19.09 5.12
CA GLU A 180 34.06 18.09 6.13
C GLU A 180 33.06 18.06 7.29
N VAL A 181 32.62 19.22 7.78
CA VAL A 181 31.60 19.32 8.83
C VAL A 181 30.25 18.81 8.32
N ALA A 182 29.84 19.20 7.10
CA ALA A 182 28.61 18.70 6.48
C ALA A 182 28.65 17.17 6.29
N ALA A 183 29.76 16.62 5.80
CA ALA A 183 29.92 15.17 5.62
C ALA A 183 29.91 14.42 6.97
N ARG A 184 30.44 15.02 8.04
CA ARG A 184 30.37 14.46 9.39
C ARG A 184 28.92 14.46 9.89
N ASN A 185 28.21 15.58 9.77
CA ASN A 185 26.79 15.67 10.14
C ASN A 185 25.94 14.64 9.40
N MET A 186 26.16 14.45 8.10
CA MET A 186 25.45 13.45 7.31
C MET A 186 25.76 12.01 7.77
N ARG A 187 27.01 11.70 8.12
CA ARG A 187 27.37 10.39 8.70
C ARG A 187 26.70 10.15 10.05
N ASP A 188 26.73 11.14 10.93
CA ASP A 188 26.11 11.03 12.26
C ASP A 188 24.58 10.94 12.13
N CYS A 189 23.99 11.66 11.17
CA CYS A 189 22.57 11.56 10.79
C CYS A 189 22.22 10.16 10.26
N ALA A 190 23.06 9.57 9.41
CA ALA A 190 22.85 8.22 8.90
C ALA A 190 22.92 7.16 10.01
N ALA A 191 23.81 7.34 10.99
CA ALA A 191 23.89 6.49 12.17
C ALA A 191 22.63 6.62 13.05
N ALA A 192 22.14 7.85 13.27
CA ALA A 192 20.90 8.10 13.99
C ALA A 192 19.68 7.50 13.27
N ALA A 193 19.60 7.66 11.94
CA ALA A 193 18.57 7.04 11.12
C ALA A 193 18.60 5.51 11.26
N ASN A 194 19.78 4.91 11.26
CA ASN A 194 19.92 3.46 11.45
C ASN A 194 19.44 3.01 12.83
N GLN A 195 19.77 3.75 13.89
CA GLN A 195 19.28 3.44 15.22
C GLN A 195 17.76 3.58 15.31
N PHE A 196 17.19 4.60 14.65
CA PHE A 196 15.75 4.78 14.56
C PHE A 196 15.12 3.58 13.84
N PHE A 197 15.58 3.20 12.65
CA PHE A 197 14.93 2.13 11.89
C PHE A 197 15.30 0.71 12.33
N ALA A 198 16.30 0.50 13.19
CA ALA A 198 16.79 -0.83 13.58
C ALA A 198 15.73 -1.73 14.24
N THR A 199 14.80 -1.16 15.00
CA THR A 199 13.73 -1.91 15.69
C THR A 199 12.40 -1.88 14.94
N ARG A 200 12.35 -1.26 13.76
CA ARG A 200 11.12 -0.96 13.04
C ARG A 200 11.03 -1.79 11.75
N PRO A 201 9.87 -2.39 11.45
CA PRO A 201 9.73 -3.30 10.31
C PRO A 201 9.54 -2.56 8.98
N ILE A 202 10.44 -1.63 8.62
CA ILE A 202 10.34 -0.87 7.37
C ILE A 202 10.72 -1.73 6.16
N ARG A 203 9.83 -1.80 5.17
CA ARG A 203 10.09 -2.49 3.89
C ARG A 203 10.49 -1.54 2.77
N ARG A 204 10.14 -0.26 2.93
CA ARG A 204 10.36 0.79 1.93
C ARG A 204 10.86 2.05 2.62
N LEU A 205 11.78 2.74 1.98
CA LEU A 205 12.40 3.96 2.48
C LEU A 205 12.44 5.01 1.37
N PHE A 206 12.06 6.23 1.70
CA PHE A 206 12.14 7.39 0.81
C PHE A 206 13.08 8.45 1.38
N LEU A 207 13.84 9.11 0.52
CA LEU A 207 14.70 10.23 0.90
C LEU A 207 14.13 11.55 0.38
N GLY A 208 13.95 12.52 1.27
CA GLY A 208 13.54 13.88 0.93
C GLY A 208 14.70 14.85 1.14
N GLY A 209 14.96 15.72 0.17
CA GLY A 209 16.04 16.71 0.26
C GLY A 209 16.45 17.23 -1.10
N THR A 210 17.50 18.04 -1.16
CA THR A 210 18.10 18.42 -2.45
C THR A 210 18.76 17.20 -3.11
N SER A 211 18.79 17.16 -4.43
CA SER A 211 19.38 16.03 -5.18
C SER A 211 20.84 15.76 -4.81
N GLU A 212 21.60 16.82 -4.53
CA GLU A 212 23.00 16.73 -4.06
C GLU A 212 23.09 16.08 -2.66
N ASN A 213 22.30 16.57 -1.70
CA ASN A 213 22.33 16.04 -0.33
C ASN A 213 21.84 14.60 -0.28
N VAL A 214 20.79 14.26 -1.03
CA VAL A 214 20.26 12.89 -1.11
C VAL A 214 21.29 11.94 -1.70
N ALA A 215 22.00 12.33 -2.76
CA ALA A 215 23.02 11.50 -3.38
C ALA A 215 24.17 11.20 -2.40
N GLN A 216 24.68 12.22 -1.70
CA GLN A 216 25.73 12.05 -0.69
C GLN A 216 25.26 11.18 0.49
N PHE A 217 24.05 11.42 0.99
CA PHE A 217 23.49 10.69 2.11
C PHE A 217 23.22 9.22 1.79
N ARG A 218 22.80 8.92 0.55
CA ARG A 218 22.57 7.55 0.08
C ARG A 218 23.80 6.66 0.25
N ASP A 219 24.98 7.17 -0.08
CA ASP A 219 26.23 6.42 0.03
C ASP A 219 26.68 6.21 1.48
N MET A 220 26.22 7.06 2.40
CA MET A 220 26.53 6.98 3.83
C MET A 220 25.55 6.09 4.62
N LEU A 221 24.39 5.75 4.03
CA LEU A 221 23.41 4.88 4.66
C LEU A 221 23.95 3.44 4.83
N PRO A 222 23.63 2.75 5.92
CA PRO A 222 23.93 1.32 6.06
C PRO A 222 23.25 0.49 4.98
N LYS A 223 23.89 -0.61 4.57
CA LYS A 223 23.40 -1.51 3.50
C LYS A 223 21.95 -1.99 3.70
N GLN A 224 21.54 -2.21 4.95
CA GLN A 224 20.17 -2.60 5.29
C GLN A 224 19.15 -1.53 4.86
N LEU A 225 19.42 -0.25 5.16
CA LEU A 225 18.55 0.86 4.75
C LEU A 225 18.65 1.13 3.25
N GLN A 226 19.84 0.97 2.66
CA GLN A 226 20.00 1.07 1.21
C GLN A 226 19.18 0.01 0.45
N SER A 227 19.06 -1.22 0.98
CA SER A 227 18.22 -2.25 0.36
C SER A 227 16.72 -1.96 0.42
N CYS A 228 16.29 -1.15 1.40
CA CYS A 228 14.91 -0.68 1.50
C CYS A 228 14.66 0.62 0.73
N LEU A 229 15.70 1.25 0.15
CA LEU A 229 15.57 2.53 -0.55
C LEU A 229 14.82 2.35 -1.86
N VAL A 230 13.63 2.96 -1.94
CA VAL A 230 12.74 2.87 -3.09
C VAL A 230 12.87 4.08 -4.00
N GLY A 231 13.08 5.27 -3.43
CA GLY A 231 13.16 6.50 -4.21
C GLY A 231 13.49 7.73 -3.39
N SER A 232 13.51 8.88 -4.06
CA SER A 232 13.76 10.17 -3.43
C SER A 232 12.95 11.28 -4.08
N PHE A 233 12.62 12.33 -3.32
CA PHE A 233 11.88 13.48 -3.82
C PHE A 233 12.50 14.80 -3.34
N PRO A 234 12.46 15.85 -4.19
CA PRO A 234 12.93 17.17 -3.79
C PRO A 234 11.97 17.80 -2.80
N MET A 235 12.47 18.15 -1.61
CA MET A 235 11.70 18.85 -0.59
C MET A 235 12.63 19.54 0.41
N ASP A 236 12.16 20.66 0.97
CA ASP A 236 12.86 21.40 2.02
C ASP A 236 12.78 20.64 3.35
N ILE A 237 13.87 20.66 4.13
CA ILE A 237 13.89 20.04 5.47
C ILE A 237 12.92 20.72 6.43
N ASP A 238 12.58 22.00 6.20
CA ASP A 238 11.64 22.77 7.00
C ASP A 238 10.17 22.49 6.67
N ALA A 239 9.90 21.67 5.65
CA ALA A 239 8.55 21.23 5.32
C ALA A 239 7.87 20.56 6.52
N GLY A 240 6.57 20.83 6.68
CA GLY A 240 5.76 20.23 7.74
C GLY A 240 5.51 18.74 7.49
N GLU A 241 5.34 17.96 8.56
CA GLU A 241 5.04 16.52 8.47
C GLU A 241 3.87 16.20 7.52
N PRO A 242 2.74 16.95 7.51
CA PRO A 242 1.64 16.64 6.59
C PRO A 242 2.03 16.73 5.11
N GLU A 243 2.91 17.68 4.77
CA GLU A 243 3.39 17.89 3.40
C GLU A 243 4.37 16.77 2.99
N VAL A 244 5.30 16.41 3.89
CA VAL A 244 6.22 15.28 3.71
C VAL A 244 5.43 13.99 3.49
N ARG A 245 4.41 13.74 4.32
CA ARG A 245 3.53 12.57 4.22
C ARG A 245 2.84 12.53 2.86
N GLN A 246 2.24 13.63 2.43
CA GLN A 246 1.52 13.69 1.16
C GLN A 246 2.44 13.37 -0.03
N ARG A 247 3.66 13.94 -0.04
CA ARG A 247 4.63 13.65 -1.10
C ARG A 247 5.12 12.21 -1.07
N ALA A 248 5.40 11.67 0.11
CA ALA A 248 5.80 10.28 0.25
C ALA A 248 4.71 9.30 -0.21
N LEU A 249 3.44 9.58 0.11
CA LEU A 249 2.30 8.78 -0.36
C LEU A 249 2.13 8.83 -1.88
N SER A 250 2.28 10.00 -2.49
CA SER A 250 2.25 10.14 -3.96
C SER A 250 3.36 9.32 -4.61
N LEU A 251 4.60 9.42 -4.12
CA LEU A 251 5.72 8.67 -4.66
C LEU A 251 5.55 7.16 -4.45
N LEU A 252 4.98 6.75 -3.32
CA LEU A 252 4.67 5.35 -3.05
C LEU A 252 3.65 4.78 -4.06
N GLN A 253 2.64 5.57 -4.43
CA GLN A 253 1.67 5.20 -5.47
C GLN A 253 2.36 5.03 -6.83
N ASP A 254 3.21 5.98 -7.23
CA ASP A 254 3.93 5.91 -8.52
C ASP A 254 4.81 4.66 -8.60
N VAL A 255 5.54 4.35 -7.53
CA VAL A 255 6.39 3.14 -7.45
C VAL A 255 5.54 1.88 -7.50
N ASN A 256 4.40 1.86 -6.81
CA ASN A 256 3.51 0.70 -6.84
C ASN A 256 2.97 0.47 -8.24
N ALA A 257 2.54 1.52 -8.93
CA ALA A 257 2.08 1.42 -10.32
C ALA A 257 3.17 0.89 -11.26
N GLU A 258 4.42 1.33 -11.11
CA GLU A 258 5.54 0.81 -11.91
C GLU A 258 5.82 -0.68 -11.61
N ARG A 259 5.75 -1.08 -10.33
CA ARG A 259 5.92 -2.48 -9.92
C ARG A 259 4.78 -3.36 -10.47
N GLU A 260 3.55 -2.90 -10.38
CA GLU A 260 2.36 -3.58 -10.89
C GLU A 260 2.48 -3.79 -12.41
N ALA A 261 2.89 -2.76 -13.15
CA ALA A 261 3.11 -2.86 -14.60
C ALA A 261 4.17 -3.93 -14.94
N LYS A 262 5.31 -3.93 -14.24
CA LYS A 262 6.36 -4.95 -14.41
C LYS A 262 5.88 -6.36 -14.04
N LEU A 263 5.00 -6.48 -13.05
CA LEU A 263 4.44 -7.76 -12.64
C LEU A 263 3.51 -8.32 -13.74
N VAL A 264 2.67 -7.48 -14.33
CA VAL A 264 1.80 -7.86 -15.47
C VAL A 264 2.65 -8.23 -16.68
N GLU A 265 3.64 -7.42 -17.03
CA GLU A 265 4.56 -7.71 -18.15
C GLU A 265 5.28 -9.05 -17.97
N ARG A 266 5.76 -9.32 -16.74
CA ARG A 266 6.40 -10.60 -16.39
C ARG A 266 5.43 -11.77 -16.57
N MET A 267 4.20 -11.64 -16.08
CA MET A 267 3.17 -12.67 -16.23
C MET A 267 2.89 -12.96 -17.71
N ILE A 268 2.65 -11.92 -18.52
CA ILE A 268 2.39 -12.05 -19.96
C ILE A 268 3.56 -12.75 -20.67
N THR A 269 4.79 -12.35 -20.33
CA THR A 269 6.01 -12.94 -20.90
C THR A 269 6.13 -14.43 -20.57
N LEU A 270 5.89 -14.81 -19.31
CA LEU A 270 5.94 -16.20 -18.86
C LEU A 270 4.85 -17.06 -19.53
N THR A 271 3.64 -16.51 -19.68
CA THR A 271 2.54 -17.18 -20.37
C THR A 271 2.86 -17.39 -21.86
N ALA A 272 3.41 -16.38 -22.54
CA ALA A 272 3.82 -16.49 -23.94
C ALA A 272 4.93 -17.54 -24.16
N GLN A 273 5.75 -17.80 -23.15
CA GLN A 273 6.80 -18.83 -23.17
C GLN A 273 6.29 -20.23 -22.81
N GLY A 274 5.01 -20.38 -22.43
CA GLY A 274 4.47 -21.63 -21.90
C GLY A 274 5.13 -22.08 -20.59
N ALA A 275 5.66 -21.11 -19.83
CA ALA A 275 6.32 -21.34 -18.55
C ALA A 275 5.31 -21.26 -17.39
N ASN A 276 5.78 -20.95 -16.18
CA ASN A 276 5.00 -20.97 -14.95
C ASN A 276 4.07 -19.75 -14.80
N ALA A 277 3.22 -19.47 -15.78
CA ALA A 277 2.16 -18.46 -15.67
C ALA A 277 0.97 -18.79 -16.57
N VAL A 278 -0.24 -18.49 -16.08
CA VAL A 278 -1.51 -18.70 -16.79
C VAL A 278 -2.34 -17.41 -16.78
N THR A 279 -3.11 -17.20 -17.84
CA THR A 279 -4.02 -16.04 -17.98
C THR A 279 -5.41 -16.53 -18.36
N GLY A 280 -6.43 -15.77 -17.99
CA GLY A 280 -7.82 -16.13 -18.24
C GLY A 280 -8.43 -16.94 -17.11
N LEU A 281 -9.73 -16.76 -16.91
CA LEU A 281 -10.43 -17.20 -15.72
C LEU A 281 -10.36 -18.72 -15.51
N ASP A 282 -10.67 -19.51 -16.54
CA ASP A 282 -10.72 -20.97 -16.41
C ASP A 282 -9.37 -21.57 -15.99
N ASP A 283 -8.29 -21.17 -16.65
CA ASP A 283 -6.96 -21.73 -16.42
C ASP A 283 -6.40 -21.29 -15.05
N VAL A 284 -6.74 -20.08 -14.61
CA VAL A 284 -6.40 -19.58 -13.26
C VAL A 284 -7.16 -20.34 -12.17
N LEU A 285 -8.47 -20.57 -12.34
CA LEU A 285 -9.26 -21.33 -11.36
C LEU A 285 -8.76 -22.77 -11.23
N GLN A 286 -8.35 -23.39 -12.34
CA GLN A 286 -7.72 -24.70 -12.33
C GLN A 286 -6.39 -24.66 -11.57
N ALA A 287 -5.52 -23.67 -11.84
CA ALA A 287 -4.24 -23.55 -11.16
C ALA A 287 -4.37 -23.31 -9.64
N ILE A 288 -5.40 -22.59 -9.19
CA ILE A 288 -5.73 -22.40 -7.78
C ILE A 288 -6.16 -23.73 -7.15
N SER A 289 -7.02 -24.47 -7.84
CA SER A 289 -7.50 -25.79 -7.39
C SER A 289 -6.34 -26.79 -7.28
N ASP A 290 -5.36 -26.71 -8.18
CA ASP A 290 -4.13 -27.51 -8.17
C ASP A 290 -3.10 -27.02 -7.12
N GLN A 291 -3.39 -25.93 -6.40
CA GLN A 291 -2.50 -25.30 -5.40
C GLN A 291 -1.13 -24.87 -5.96
N ARG A 292 -1.11 -24.48 -7.24
CA ARG A 292 0.12 -24.10 -7.95
C ARG A 292 0.37 -22.60 -7.95
N VAL A 293 -0.60 -21.79 -7.51
CA VAL A 293 -0.50 -20.33 -7.57
C VAL A 293 0.50 -19.79 -6.54
N GLU A 294 1.48 -19.03 -7.03
CA GLU A 294 2.36 -18.21 -6.21
C GLU A 294 1.76 -16.82 -6.03
N THR A 295 1.40 -16.16 -7.14
CA THR A 295 0.83 -14.81 -7.15
C THR A 295 -0.37 -14.77 -8.09
N LEU A 296 -1.55 -14.47 -7.54
CA LEU A 296 -2.76 -14.21 -8.28
C LEU A 296 -2.83 -12.71 -8.60
N ILE A 297 -3.03 -12.38 -9.87
CA ILE A 297 -3.11 -11.00 -10.38
C ILE A 297 -4.51 -10.78 -10.92
N ILE A 298 -5.21 -9.75 -10.41
CA ILE A 298 -6.59 -9.45 -10.80
C ILE A 298 -6.78 -7.97 -11.08
N SER A 299 -7.61 -7.65 -12.07
CA SER A 299 -8.07 -6.28 -12.31
C SER A 299 -9.04 -5.84 -11.20
N ASP A 300 -8.85 -4.64 -10.65
CA ASP A 300 -9.73 -4.11 -9.60
C ASP A 300 -11.18 -4.06 -10.08
N GLY A 301 -12.08 -4.65 -9.29
CA GLY A 301 -13.50 -4.70 -9.60
C GLY A 301 -13.89 -5.80 -10.60
N TYR A 302 -12.95 -6.60 -11.11
CA TYR A 302 -13.29 -7.74 -11.98
C TYR A 302 -14.16 -8.77 -11.26
N ARG A 303 -15.17 -9.25 -11.98
CA ARG A 303 -16.23 -10.14 -11.50
C ARG A 303 -16.57 -11.14 -12.58
N ALA A 304 -16.76 -12.38 -12.15
CA ALA A 304 -17.31 -13.42 -12.98
C ALA A 304 -18.16 -14.38 -12.14
N PRO A 305 -19.30 -14.85 -12.66
CA PRO A 305 -20.01 -15.96 -12.05
C PRO A 305 -19.21 -17.26 -12.24
N GLY A 306 -19.48 -18.24 -11.39
CA GLY A 306 -18.89 -19.57 -11.51
C GLY A 306 -19.46 -20.53 -10.48
N TYR A 307 -18.77 -21.64 -10.28
CA TYR A 307 -19.20 -22.74 -9.45
C TYR A 307 -18.08 -23.16 -8.50
N ARG A 308 -18.45 -23.52 -7.27
CA ARG A 308 -17.54 -24.05 -6.25
C ARG A 308 -18.04 -25.40 -5.75
N HIS A 309 -17.12 -26.34 -5.54
CA HIS A 309 -17.39 -27.54 -4.77
C HIS A 309 -17.03 -27.31 -3.29
N ASP A 310 -18.00 -27.32 -2.38
CA ASP A 310 -17.75 -26.98 -0.97
C ASP A 310 -16.86 -28.01 -0.24
N ALA A 311 -16.87 -29.28 -0.65
CA ALA A 311 -16.10 -30.32 0.03
C ALA A 311 -14.61 -30.37 -0.37
N SER A 312 -14.25 -29.97 -1.59
CA SER A 312 -12.86 -29.96 -2.06
C SER A 312 -12.28 -28.56 -2.28
N GLY A 313 -13.11 -27.52 -2.31
CA GLY A 313 -12.70 -26.18 -2.69
C GLY A 313 -12.38 -26.03 -4.18
N PHE A 314 -12.82 -26.97 -5.03
CA PHE A 314 -12.62 -26.88 -6.47
C PHE A 314 -13.42 -25.72 -7.06
N LEU A 315 -12.79 -24.93 -7.94
CA LEU A 315 -13.40 -23.76 -8.57
C LEU A 315 -13.43 -23.94 -10.09
N VAL A 316 -14.55 -23.59 -10.71
CA VAL A 316 -14.71 -23.63 -12.16
C VAL A 316 -15.66 -22.53 -12.63
N ALA A 317 -15.35 -21.85 -13.74
CA ALA A 317 -16.27 -20.86 -14.30
C ALA A 317 -17.27 -21.50 -15.28
N ASN A 318 -16.86 -22.56 -15.99
CA ASN A 318 -17.70 -23.27 -16.95
C ASN A 318 -17.82 -24.77 -16.62
N LEU A 319 -19.05 -25.25 -16.38
CA LEU A 319 -19.36 -26.65 -16.08
C LEU A 319 -18.82 -27.64 -17.12
N ALA A 320 -18.67 -27.23 -18.39
CA ALA A 320 -18.12 -28.09 -19.45
C ALA A 320 -16.65 -28.49 -19.21
N ARG A 321 -15.93 -27.74 -18.37
CA ARG A 321 -14.55 -28.03 -17.96
C ARG A 321 -14.46 -28.71 -16.59
N SER A 322 -15.60 -28.94 -15.93
CA SER A 322 -15.63 -29.57 -14.61
C SER A 322 -15.49 -31.09 -14.72
N PRO A 323 -14.58 -31.72 -13.94
CA PRO A 323 -14.57 -33.17 -13.77
C PRO A 323 -15.68 -33.65 -12.81
N LEU A 324 -16.33 -32.73 -12.09
CA LEU A 324 -17.41 -33.00 -11.12
C LEU A 324 -18.79 -32.82 -11.74
N ALA A 325 -19.76 -33.57 -11.23
CA ALA A 325 -21.15 -33.43 -11.62
C ALA A 325 -21.74 -32.08 -11.16
N GLU A 326 -22.63 -31.51 -11.97
CA GLU A 326 -23.30 -30.23 -11.65
C GLU A 326 -24.02 -30.25 -10.30
N ALA A 327 -24.57 -31.41 -9.90
CA ALA A 327 -25.27 -31.57 -8.63
C ALA A 327 -24.38 -31.43 -7.38
N GLU A 328 -23.06 -31.54 -7.53
CA GLU A 328 -22.10 -31.39 -6.43
C GLU A 328 -21.61 -29.94 -6.30
N LEU A 329 -21.88 -29.11 -7.30
CA LEU A 329 -21.38 -27.75 -7.41
C LEU A 329 -22.42 -26.72 -6.93
N VAL A 330 -21.93 -25.74 -6.19
CA VAL A 330 -22.72 -24.60 -5.73
C VAL A 330 -22.40 -23.40 -6.61
N GLU A 331 -23.44 -22.77 -7.16
CA GLU A 331 -23.31 -21.55 -7.94
C GLU A 331 -22.87 -20.37 -7.06
N VAL A 332 -21.92 -19.59 -7.56
CA VAL A 332 -21.33 -18.43 -6.89
C VAL A 332 -21.35 -17.24 -7.85
N ALA A 333 -21.96 -16.14 -7.43
CA ALA A 333 -22.07 -14.93 -8.24
C ALA A 333 -20.72 -14.24 -8.51
N ASP A 334 -19.74 -14.41 -7.62
CA ASP A 334 -18.39 -13.85 -7.73
C ASP A 334 -17.35 -14.94 -7.41
N ILE A 335 -16.99 -15.72 -8.43
CA ILE A 335 -15.98 -16.80 -8.30
C ILE A 335 -14.58 -16.22 -8.07
N VAL A 336 -14.33 -14.99 -8.55
CA VAL A 336 -13.04 -14.30 -8.39
C VAL A 336 -12.81 -13.97 -6.92
N GLU A 337 -13.85 -13.61 -6.14
CA GLU A 337 -13.69 -13.45 -4.69
C GLU A 337 -13.31 -14.73 -3.98
N THR A 338 -13.96 -15.83 -4.36
CA THR A 338 -13.66 -17.15 -3.81
C THR A 338 -12.21 -17.56 -4.14
N ALA A 339 -11.77 -17.30 -5.36
CA ALA A 339 -10.40 -17.51 -5.81
C ALA A 339 -9.37 -16.72 -4.97
N VAL A 340 -9.68 -15.47 -4.62
CA VAL A 340 -8.83 -14.66 -3.72
C VAL A 340 -8.77 -15.25 -2.33
N SER A 341 -9.92 -15.52 -1.69
CA SER A 341 -9.97 -16.11 -0.35
C SER A 341 -9.19 -17.43 -0.27
N GLN A 342 -9.32 -18.27 -1.29
CA GLN A 342 -8.62 -19.55 -1.36
C GLN A 342 -7.12 -19.39 -1.60
N THR A 343 -6.71 -18.49 -2.49
CA THR A 343 -5.29 -18.20 -2.73
C THR A 343 -4.60 -17.71 -1.46
N VAL A 344 -5.22 -16.78 -0.73
CA VAL A 344 -4.70 -16.30 0.56
C VAL A 344 -4.63 -17.43 1.59
N SER A 345 -5.66 -18.28 1.67
CA SER A 345 -5.69 -19.42 2.59
C SER A 345 -4.60 -20.46 2.30
N LEU A 346 -4.20 -20.62 1.04
CA LEU A 346 -3.11 -21.49 0.58
C LEU A 346 -1.71 -20.82 0.68
N GLY A 347 -1.64 -19.61 1.24
CA GLY A 347 -0.41 -18.84 1.39
C GLY A 347 0.13 -18.28 0.07
N GLY A 348 -0.71 -18.20 -0.97
CA GLY A 348 -0.42 -17.44 -2.18
C GLY A 348 -0.54 -15.93 -1.95
N HIS A 349 0.07 -15.14 -2.83
CA HIS A 349 -0.02 -13.68 -2.80
C HIS A 349 -1.11 -13.22 -3.77
N VAL A 350 -1.80 -12.13 -3.46
CA VAL A 350 -2.87 -11.59 -4.29
C VAL A 350 -2.55 -10.12 -4.57
N GLU A 351 -2.30 -9.81 -5.83
CA GLU A 351 -2.01 -8.47 -6.31
C GLU A 351 -3.24 -7.97 -7.09
N VAL A 352 -3.83 -6.88 -6.60
CA VAL A 352 -5.00 -6.25 -7.21
C VAL A 352 -4.53 -5.01 -7.94
N ILE A 353 -4.67 -5.00 -9.26
CA ILE A 353 -4.11 -3.92 -10.09
C ILE A 353 -5.24 -3.00 -10.52
N SER A 354 -5.07 -1.72 -10.25
CA SER A 354 -6.00 -0.69 -10.70
C SER A 354 -5.58 -0.22 -12.09
N ASP A 355 -6.50 -0.30 -13.05
CA ASP A 355 -6.39 0.36 -14.36
C ASP A 355 -5.14 -0.06 -15.20
N SER A 356 -5.08 -1.33 -15.62
CA SER A 356 -4.05 -1.84 -16.54
C SER A 356 -4.65 -2.32 -17.86
N SER A 357 -4.29 -1.69 -18.99
CA SER A 357 -4.75 -2.14 -20.33
C SER A 357 -4.29 -3.55 -20.66
N ASP A 358 -3.04 -3.87 -20.32
CA ASP A 358 -2.42 -5.14 -20.67
C ASP A 358 -3.09 -6.31 -19.93
N LEU A 359 -3.48 -6.09 -18.67
CA LEU A 359 -4.24 -7.06 -17.88
C LEU A 359 -5.67 -7.25 -18.42
N GLU A 360 -6.30 -6.16 -18.89
CA GLU A 360 -7.62 -6.21 -19.51
C GLU A 360 -7.60 -7.04 -20.80
N ASP A 361 -6.57 -6.88 -21.63
CA ASP A 361 -6.41 -7.59 -22.90
C ASP A 361 -6.20 -9.10 -22.72
N VAL A 362 -5.57 -9.53 -21.63
CA VAL A 362 -5.35 -10.96 -21.31
C VAL A 362 -6.45 -11.59 -20.46
N GLY A 363 -7.60 -10.92 -20.34
CA GLY A 363 -8.80 -11.49 -19.71
C GLY A 363 -9.01 -11.10 -18.25
N ARG A 364 -8.39 -10.02 -17.77
CA ARG A 364 -8.61 -9.37 -16.45
C ARG A 364 -8.15 -10.16 -15.23
N ILE A 365 -7.60 -11.36 -15.44
CA ILE A 365 -7.12 -12.25 -14.39
C ILE A 365 -5.96 -13.09 -14.93
N GLY A 366 -4.95 -13.30 -14.09
CA GLY A 366 -3.85 -14.20 -14.36
C GLY A 366 -3.15 -14.64 -13.08
N ALA A 367 -2.26 -15.61 -13.20
CA ALA A 367 -1.52 -16.14 -12.07
C ALA A 367 -0.10 -16.54 -12.47
N ILE A 368 0.86 -16.23 -11.62
CA ILE A 368 2.22 -16.78 -11.66
C ILE A 368 2.24 -18.02 -10.78
N LEU A 369 2.81 -19.11 -11.30
CA LEU A 369 2.80 -20.43 -10.67
C LEU A 369 4.15 -20.74 -10.02
N ARG A 370 4.12 -21.53 -8.95
CA ARG A 370 5.32 -21.99 -8.22
C ARG A 370 6.13 -23.00 -9.03
N TYR A 371 5.45 -23.89 -9.76
CA TYR A 371 6.03 -25.00 -10.52
C TYR A 371 5.16 -25.43 -11.69
#